data_AF-A0A3R9JRT9-F1
#
_entry.id   AF-A0A3R9JRT9-F1
#
_cell.length_a   1.000
_cell.length_b   1.000
_cell.length_c   1.000
_cell.angle_alpha   90.00
_cell.angle_beta   90.00
_cell.angle_gamma   90.00
#
_symmetry.space_group_name_H-M   'P 1'
#
loop_
_entity.id
_entity.type
_entity.pdbx_description
1 polymer ?
#
loop_
_entity_poly.entity_id
_entity_poly.type
_entity_poly.pdbx_seq_one_letter_code
_entity_poly.pdbx_strand_id
1 'polypeptide(L)'
;MASNVLVNDYLLNSSGAMAQNAWVKITDKWYYATDSGKILRNKWEKIKGTWYYFNSDGVMASNQWKDAYYLKNSGAMAEKEWIFDKSYNSWFYLKSGGAYASREWIGAYYLKSGGYMAKNEWIFDPNYNAWYYLKEDGSYVTGSFNIKNKEYFFQSNGKWIQSPKYFKVKPITAYIYSESGDILSYVNQGSIVTYDGSKSKGSRLAVSISGLSGYMNQSDLALVDEGSEFIPHYTTDGRFLYHELSPYTSIRVAPHTSAMKIGKKYYSKDGEHFDGFTIKNRFLFKNLTEPTNYSADELNRVYSMMNIRNSRLAGKGAIFKEAEKRYGVNALYLMAHSALESAWGRSQIANDKNNFFGIAAYDTSPYDSAKKFDDVDKGILGAAKWIRENYIDRGRDHLGNKATGMNVRYASDPYWGEKIASIMMNINSRLGGKD
;
A
#
# COMPACT_ATOMS: atom_id res chain seq x y z
N MET A 1 32.53 -64.74 27.53
CA MET A 1 33.29 -63.52 27.16
C MET A 1 32.43 -62.32 27.51
N ALA A 2 33.03 -61.25 28.04
CA ALA A 2 32.28 -60.03 28.31
C ALA A 2 32.02 -59.31 26.97
N SER A 3 30.77 -58.92 26.71
CA SER A 3 30.32 -58.33 25.44
C SER A 3 29.44 -57.11 25.71
N ASN A 4 29.54 -56.07 24.89
CA ASN A 4 28.87 -54.78 25.11
C ASN A 4 29.15 -54.26 26.53
N VAL A 5 30.42 -54.15 26.89
CA VAL A 5 30.85 -53.81 28.25
C VAL A 5 32.03 -52.85 28.23
N LEU A 6 32.21 -52.12 29.32
CA LEU A 6 33.38 -51.30 29.59
C LEU A 6 34.29 -52.02 30.59
N VAL A 7 35.56 -52.24 30.24
CA VAL A 7 36.57 -52.86 31.12
C VAL A 7 37.78 -51.93 31.19
N ASN A 8 38.04 -51.31 32.35
CA ASN A 8 39.15 -50.36 32.54
C ASN A 8 39.25 -49.29 31.42
N ASP A 9 38.12 -48.66 31.11
CA ASP A 9 37.89 -47.69 30.02
C ASP A 9 37.96 -48.23 28.58
N TYR A 10 38.26 -49.51 28.36
CA TYR A 10 38.21 -50.14 27.03
C TYR A 10 36.81 -50.67 26.72
N LEU A 11 36.34 -50.36 25.52
CA LEU A 11 34.99 -50.71 25.06
C LEU A 11 35.03 -52.03 24.27
N LEU A 12 34.28 -53.04 24.71
CA LEU A 12 34.11 -54.30 23.99
C LEU A 12 32.76 -54.32 23.28
N ASN A 13 32.74 -54.74 22.01
CA ASN A 13 31.54 -54.85 21.19
C ASN A 13 30.74 -56.13 21.50
N SER A 14 29.71 -56.42 20.69
CA SER A 14 28.83 -57.58 20.88
C SER A 14 29.53 -58.92 20.67
N SER A 15 30.63 -58.97 19.91
CA SER A 15 31.44 -60.19 19.75
C SER A 15 32.49 -60.36 20.85
N GLY A 16 32.56 -59.42 21.81
CA GLY A 16 33.60 -59.37 22.84
C GLY A 16 34.95 -58.86 22.34
N ALA A 17 35.04 -58.39 21.09
CA ALA A 17 36.24 -57.79 20.55
C ALA A 17 36.33 -56.31 20.96
N MET A 18 37.55 -55.79 21.09
CA MET A 18 37.77 -54.37 21.38
C MET A 18 37.26 -53.50 20.23
N ALA A 19 36.35 -52.59 20.54
CA ALA A 19 35.84 -51.61 19.57
C ALA A 19 36.92 -50.56 19.30
N GLN A 20 37.08 -50.14 18.04
CA GLN A 20 38.01 -49.08 17.63
C GLN A 20 37.33 -48.17 16.62
N ASN A 21 37.38 -46.85 16.84
CA ASN A 21 36.66 -45.86 16.02
C ASN A 21 35.19 -46.23 15.79
N ALA A 22 34.54 -46.75 16.83
CA ALA A 22 33.26 -47.41 16.72
C ALA A 22 32.33 -47.05 17.88
N TRP A 23 31.04 -46.97 17.54
CA TRP A 23 29.96 -46.83 18.49
C TRP A 23 29.61 -48.19 19.08
N VAL A 24 29.41 -48.24 20.39
CA VAL A 24 28.83 -49.40 21.08
C VAL A 24 27.68 -48.93 21.95
N LYS A 25 26.55 -49.62 21.82
CA LYS A 25 25.39 -49.43 22.69
C LYS A 25 25.49 -50.43 23.84
N ILE A 26 25.60 -49.91 25.06
CA ILE A 26 25.55 -50.71 26.29
C ILE A 26 24.23 -50.39 26.95
N THR A 27 23.38 -51.41 27.09
CA THR A 27 21.96 -51.27 27.46
C THR A 27 21.26 -50.24 26.57
N ASP A 28 20.95 -49.05 27.11
CA ASP A 28 20.31 -47.94 26.39
C ASP A 28 21.17 -46.68 26.26
N LYS A 29 22.48 -46.81 26.52
CA LYS A 29 23.44 -45.72 26.48
C LYS A 29 24.46 -45.95 25.37
N TRP A 30 24.76 -44.89 24.62
CA TRP A 30 25.76 -44.92 23.55
C TRP A 30 27.11 -44.45 24.05
N TYR A 31 28.15 -45.18 23.65
CA TYR A 31 29.55 -44.89 23.92
C TYR A 31 30.31 -44.93 22.59
N TYR A 32 31.43 -44.21 22.52
CA TYR A 32 32.32 -44.25 21.36
C TYR A 32 33.74 -44.56 21.80
N ALA A 33 34.33 -45.54 21.13
CA ALA A 33 35.73 -45.91 21.30
C ALA A 33 36.61 -45.19 20.30
N THR A 34 37.74 -44.64 20.76
CA THR A 34 38.80 -44.11 19.91
C THR A 34 39.52 -45.25 19.17
N ASP A 35 40.50 -44.92 18.34
CA ASP A 35 41.39 -45.88 17.69
C ASP A 35 42.10 -46.83 18.68
N SER A 36 42.46 -46.34 19.86
CA SER A 36 43.04 -47.11 20.97
C SER A 36 42.04 -48.00 21.71
N GLY A 37 40.75 -47.90 21.39
CA GLY A 37 39.67 -48.63 22.04
C GLY A 37 39.17 -48.05 23.37
N LYS A 38 39.74 -46.93 23.82
CA LYS A 38 39.29 -46.21 25.01
C LYS A 38 38.05 -45.35 24.71
N ILE A 39 37.20 -45.19 25.71
CA ILE A 39 36.02 -44.32 25.59
C ILE A 39 36.35 -42.83 25.74
N LEU A 40 35.52 -42.00 25.13
CA LEU A 40 35.54 -40.54 25.29
C LEU A 40 34.77 -40.13 26.54
N ARG A 41 35.28 -39.13 27.29
CA ARG A 41 34.62 -38.55 28.48
C ARG A 41 34.82 -37.04 28.54
N ASN A 42 33.82 -36.33 29.06
CA ASN A 42 33.84 -34.89 29.31
C ASN A 42 34.28 -34.03 28.11
N LYS A 43 33.97 -34.45 26.88
CA LYS A 43 34.43 -33.73 25.68
C LYS A 43 33.45 -33.81 24.51
N TRP A 44 33.59 -32.82 23.65
CA TRP A 44 33.05 -32.85 22.30
C TRP A 44 33.97 -33.67 21.40
N GLU A 45 33.38 -34.42 20.47
CA GLU A 45 34.12 -35.16 19.44
C GLU A 45 33.38 -35.07 18.09
N LYS A 46 34.15 -34.88 17.01
CA LYS A 46 33.59 -34.80 15.66
C LYS A 46 33.76 -36.14 14.96
N ILE A 47 32.69 -36.91 14.89
CA ILE A 47 32.69 -38.27 14.36
C ILE A 47 32.03 -38.24 12.99
N LYS A 48 32.81 -38.57 11.94
CA LYS A 48 32.37 -38.57 10.53
C LYS A 48 31.66 -37.28 10.11
N GLY A 49 32.16 -36.13 10.58
CA GLY A 49 31.63 -34.81 10.23
C GLY A 49 30.56 -34.25 11.17
N THR A 50 30.02 -35.04 12.10
CA THR A 50 28.98 -34.62 13.06
C THR A 50 29.55 -34.51 14.47
N TRP A 51 29.15 -33.46 15.20
CA TRP A 51 29.56 -33.26 16.59
C TRP A 51 28.68 -34.03 17.57
N TYR A 52 29.32 -34.64 18.56
CA TYR A 52 28.69 -35.33 19.68
C TYR A 52 29.37 -34.89 20.98
N TYR A 53 28.63 -34.93 22.09
CA TYR A 53 29.19 -34.67 23.42
C TYR A 53 29.10 -35.91 24.30
N PHE A 54 30.18 -36.23 25.02
CA PHE A 54 30.23 -37.33 25.97
C PHE A 54 30.40 -36.78 27.39
N ASN A 55 29.54 -37.22 28.31
CA ASN A 55 29.55 -36.78 29.69
C ASN A 55 30.69 -37.42 30.51
N SER A 56 30.70 -37.21 31.83
CA SER A 56 31.72 -37.76 32.73
C SER A 56 31.75 -39.28 32.73
N ASP A 57 30.60 -39.92 32.51
CA ASP A 57 30.46 -41.37 32.45
C ASP A 57 30.81 -41.94 31.06
N GLY A 58 31.13 -41.07 30.11
CA GLY A 58 31.41 -41.41 28.71
C GLY A 58 30.16 -41.74 27.90
N VAL A 59 28.98 -41.44 28.45
CA VAL A 59 27.70 -41.59 27.78
C VAL A 59 27.50 -40.42 26.84
N MET A 60 27.09 -40.73 25.61
CA MET A 60 26.69 -39.74 24.62
C MET A 60 25.44 -38.98 25.08
N ALA A 61 25.55 -37.65 25.16
CA ALA A 61 24.42 -36.78 25.43
C ALA A 61 23.41 -36.84 24.26
N SER A 62 22.12 -36.91 24.61
CA SER A 62 21.00 -36.92 23.66
C SER A 62 19.76 -36.28 24.28
N ASN A 63 18.91 -35.69 23.43
CA ASN A 63 17.71 -34.92 23.78
C ASN A 63 17.91 -33.90 24.90
N GLN A 64 19.06 -33.22 24.91
CA GLN A 64 19.41 -32.31 25.99
C GLN A 64 20.34 -31.20 25.52
N TRP A 65 20.40 -30.13 26.31
CA TRP A 65 21.33 -29.05 26.12
C TRP A 65 22.70 -29.36 26.73
N LYS A 66 23.75 -28.94 26.03
CA LYS A 66 25.07 -28.71 26.60
C LYS A 66 25.48 -27.27 26.29
N ASP A 67 25.47 -26.42 27.30
CA ASP A 67 25.71 -24.99 27.18
C ASP A 67 24.76 -24.36 26.13
N ALA A 68 25.29 -23.84 25.02
CA ALA A 68 24.51 -23.22 23.94
C ALA A 68 24.06 -24.19 22.84
N TYR A 69 24.37 -25.49 22.97
CA TYR A 69 24.20 -26.49 21.92
C TYR A 69 23.14 -27.52 22.31
N TYR A 70 22.33 -27.96 21.35
CA TYR A 70 21.34 -29.01 21.57
C TYR A 70 21.78 -30.31 20.91
N LEU A 71 21.76 -31.41 21.67
CA LEU A 71 22.03 -32.75 21.17
C LEU A 71 20.69 -33.43 20.89
N LYS A 72 20.45 -33.80 19.63
CA LYS A 72 19.19 -34.44 19.19
C LYS A 72 19.06 -35.85 19.78
N ASN A 73 17.97 -36.54 19.48
CA ASN A 73 17.76 -37.93 19.93
C ASN A 73 18.89 -38.87 19.48
N SER A 74 19.48 -38.62 18.30
CA SER A 74 20.63 -39.37 17.80
C SER A 74 21.96 -39.00 18.46
N GLY A 75 21.96 -38.00 19.36
CA GLY A 75 23.16 -37.38 19.94
C GLY A 75 23.91 -36.45 19.00
N ALA A 76 23.49 -36.34 17.73
CA ALA A 76 24.05 -35.37 16.81
C ALA A 76 23.70 -33.95 17.29
N MET A 77 24.70 -33.07 17.34
CA MET A 77 24.52 -31.64 17.59
C MET A 77 23.64 -31.03 16.49
N ALA A 78 22.59 -30.32 16.87
CA ALA A 78 21.74 -29.58 15.96
C ALA A 78 22.49 -28.36 15.37
N GLU A 79 22.33 -28.11 14.07
CA GLU A 79 22.97 -26.98 13.38
C GLU A 79 22.12 -26.54 12.19
N LYS A 80 21.92 -25.22 12.04
CA LYS A 80 21.09 -24.59 10.98
C LYS A 80 19.66 -25.15 10.93
N GLU A 81 19.08 -25.42 12.10
CA GLU A 81 17.75 -26.02 12.20
C GLU A 81 16.98 -25.50 13.41
N TRP A 82 15.65 -25.61 13.34
CA TRP A 82 14.74 -25.35 14.44
C TRP A 82 14.56 -26.60 15.30
N ILE A 83 14.60 -26.44 16.62
CA ILE A 83 14.33 -27.49 17.60
C ILE A 83 13.24 -27.02 18.54
N PHE A 84 12.25 -27.90 18.76
CA PHE A 84 11.26 -27.71 19.81
C PHE A 84 11.69 -28.47 21.06
N ASP A 85 11.93 -27.75 22.16
CA ASP A 85 12.21 -28.37 23.45
C ASP A 85 10.95 -28.38 24.31
N LYS A 86 10.46 -29.58 24.60
CA LYS A 86 9.28 -29.80 25.43
C LYS A 86 9.45 -29.32 26.87
N SER A 87 10.67 -29.36 27.40
CA SER A 87 10.97 -28.94 28.78
C SER A 87 10.74 -27.44 28.97
N TYR A 88 11.02 -26.67 27.91
CA TYR A 88 10.83 -25.23 27.87
C TYR A 88 9.53 -24.81 27.16
N ASN A 89 8.84 -25.76 26.53
CA ASN A 89 7.67 -25.51 25.69
C ASN A 89 7.90 -24.39 24.65
N SER A 90 9.08 -24.39 24.03
CA SER A 90 9.52 -23.32 23.14
C SER A 90 10.36 -23.85 21.98
N TRP A 91 10.36 -23.05 20.90
CA TRP A 91 11.22 -23.26 19.75
C TRP A 91 12.54 -22.51 19.94
N PHE A 92 13.62 -23.13 19.48
CA PHE A 92 14.97 -22.60 19.44
C PHE A 92 15.50 -22.77 18.02
N TYR A 93 16.36 -21.86 17.57
CA TYR A 93 17.06 -22.01 16.31
C TYR A 93 18.56 -22.16 16.57
N LEU A 94 19.16 -23.24 16.07
CA LEU A 94 20.60 -23.48 16.19
C LEU A 94 21.26 -22.93 14.93
N LYS A 95 22.19 -21.99 15.10
CA LYS A 95 22.84 -21.29 13.99
C LYS A 95 23.89 -22.16 13.33
N SER A 96 24.57 -21.62 12.31
CA SER A 96 25.83 -22.21 11.84
C SER A 96 26.82 -22.27 13.02
N GLY A 97 27.49 -23.41 13.17
CA GLY A 97 28.32 -23.72 14.34
C GLY A 97 27.55 -24.29 15.53
N GLY A 98 26.22 -24.36 15.50
CA GLY A 98 25.38 -25.11 16.44
C GLY A 98 24.91 -24.37 17.69
N ALA A 99 25.45 -23.19 17.99
CA ALA A 99 24.97 -22.39 19.12
C ALA A 99 23.57 -21.83 18.84
N TYR A 100 22.70 -21.79 19.85
CA TYR A 100 21.37 -21.20 19.69
C TYR A 100 21.43 -19.70 19.38
N ALA A 101 20.49 -19.23 18.56
CA ALA A 101 20.27 -17.82 18.29
C ALA A 101 19.68 -17.11 19.52
N SER A 102 20.12 -15.89 19.84
CA SER A 102 19.66 -15.15 21.03
C SER A 102 19.74 -13.65 20.83
N ARG A 103 18.64 -12.95 21.15
CA ARG A 103 18.42 -11.51 20.92
C ARG A 103 18.61 -11.13 19.44
N GLU A 104 18.08 -11.95 18.55
CA GLU A 104 18.25 -11.77 17.11
C GLU A 104 17.06 -12.33 16.33
N TRP A 105 16.94 -11.88 15.09
CA TRP A 105 15.92 -12.35 14.14
C TRP A 105 16.43 -13.54 13.33
N ILE A 106 15.56 -14.53 13.15
CA ILE A 106 15.73 -15.63 12.18
C ILE A 106 14.51 -15.60 11.27
N GLY A 107 14.66 -15.00 10.08
CA GLY A 107 13.53 -14.74 9.19
C GLY A 107 12.50 -13.83 9.86
N ALA A 108 11.25 -14.31 9.99
CA ALA A 108 10.15 -13.57 10.62
C ALA A 108 10.05 -13.74 12.13
N TYR A 109 10.96 -14.51 12.74
CA TYR A 109 10.89 -14.92 14.15
C TYR A 109 11.97 -14.22 14.96
N TYR A 110 11.66 -13.83 16.19
CA TYR A 110 12.64 -13.26 17.11
C TYR A 110 12.98 -14.25 18.23
N LEU A 111 14.27 -14.50 18.43
CA LEU A 111 14.77 -15.35 19.50
C LEU A 111 15.21 -14.44 20.64
N LYS A 112 14.57 -14.60 21.81
CA LYS A 112 14.81 -13.76 22.99
C LYS A 112 16.13 -14.13 23.67
N SER A 113 16.43 -13.43 24.76
CA SER A 113 17.52 -13.82 25.65
C SER A 113 17.35 -15.27 26.10
N GLY A 114 18.40 -16.09 25.94
CA GLY A 114 18.33 -17.53 26.25
C GLY A 114 17.76 -18.40 25.14
N GLY A 115 17.46 -17.83 23.96
CA GLY A 115 17.14 -18.58 22.75
C GLY A 115 15.68 -18.97 22.53
N TYR A 116 14.79 -18.62 23.46
CA TYR A 116 13.36 -18.85 23.34
C TYR A 116 12.74 -18.02 22.21
N MET A 117 12.02 -18.66 21.30
CA MET A 117 11.22 -17.95 20.30
C MET A 117 10.11 -17.12 20.96
N ALA A 118 10.04 -15.84 20.62
CA ALA A 118 8.96 -14.95 21.06
C ALA A 118 7.64 -15.34 20.39
N LYS A 119 6.53 -15.29 21.14
CA LYS A 119 5.17 -15.50 20.62
C LYS A 119 4.13 -14.84 21.51
N ASN A 120 3.06 -14.32 20.91
CA ASN A 120 1.98 -13.57 21.58
C ASN A 120 2.48 -12.39 22.44
N GLU A 121 3.58 -11.75 22.06
CA GLU A 121 4.24 -10.72 22.86
C GLU A 121 4.83 -9.59 22.00
N TRP A 122 5.05 -8.44 22.66
CA TRP A 122 5.76 -7.30 22.09
C TRP A 122 7.26 -7.44 22.27
N ILE A 123 8.03 -7.12 21.25
CA ILE A 123 9.49 -7.06 21.27
C ILE A 123 9.95 -5.68 20.82
N PHE A 124 10.79 -5.04 21.62
CA PHE A 124 11.55 -3.87 21.21
C PHE A 124 12.92 -4.32 20.73
N ASP A 125 13.27 -3.99 19.48
CA ASP A 125 14.60 -4.22 18.95
C ASP A 125 15.40 -2.89 18.92
N PRO A 126 16.43 -2.74 19.77
CA PRO A 126 17.23 -1.52 19.82
C PRO A 126 18.02 -1.28 18.54
N ASN A 127 18.34 -2.30 17.74
CA ASN A 127 19.07 -2.13 16.48
C ASN A 127 18.24 -1.40 15.43
N TYR A 128 16.92 -1.62 15.46
CA TYR A 128 15.98 -0.96 14.56
C TYR A 128 15.24 0.20 15.20
N ASN A 129 15.43 0.43 16.50
CA ASN A 129 14.69 1.38 17.33
C ASN A 129 13.18 1.27 17.10
N ALA A 130 12.65 0.04 17.11
CA ALA A 130 11.28 -0.25 16.72
C ALA A 130 10.68 -1.37 17.57
N TRP A 131 9.35 -1.30 17.75
CA TRP A 131 8.56 -2.36 18.34
C TRP A 131 7.99 -3.29 17.28
N TYR A 132 7.85 -4.56 17.63
CA TYR A 132 7.26 -5.63 16.84
C TYR A 132 6.30 -6.41 17.73
N TYR A 133 5.27 -7.01 17.14
CA TYR A 133 4.41 -7.97 17.84
C TYR A 133 4.52 -9.33 17.16
N LEU A 134 4.77 -10.38 17.94
CA LEU A 134 4.91 -11.75 17.45
C LEU A 134 3.59 -12.48 17.69
N LYS A 135 3.06 -13.11 16.64
CA LYS A 135 1.83 -13.91 16.70
C LYS A 135 2.04 -15.19 17.50
N GLU A 136 0.99 -15.99 17.65
CA GLU A 136 1.03 -17.30 18.30
C GLU A 136 2.01 -18.27 17.61
N ASP A 137 2.06 -18.21 16.27
CA ASP A 137 3.01 -18.98 15.46
C ASP A 137 4.45 -18.48 15.59
N GLY A 138 4.69 -17.35 16.27
CA GLY A 138 5.99 -16.73 16.53
C GLY A 138 6.47 -15.75 15.45
N SER A 139 5.81 -15.67 14.30
CA SER A 139 6.17 -14.71 13.26
C SER A 139 5.65 -13.31 13.59
N TYR A 140 6.38 -12.28 13.17
CA TYR A 140 5.94 -10.90 13.40
C TYR A 140 4.67 -10.56 12.60
N VAL A 141 3.90 -9.63 13.15
CA VAL A 141 2.71 -9.06 12.50
C VAL A 141 3.09 -8.07 11.41
N THR A 142 2.32 -8.06 10.32
CA THR A 142 2.34 -6.98 9.30
C THR A 142 0.92 -6.45 9.09
N GLY A 143 0.80 -5.23 8.57
CA GLY A 143 -0.50 -4.60 8.34
C GLY A 143 -1.25 -4.28 9.64
N SER A 144 -2.58 -4.31 9.60
CA SER A 144 -3.43 -4.07 10.78
C SER A 144 -3.65 -5.35 11.57
N PHE A 145 -3.55 -5.29 12.90
CA PHE A 145 -3.74 -6.46 13.76
C PHE A 145 -4.36 -6.07 15.10
N ASN A 146 -5.31 -6.88 15.57
CA ASN A 146 -5.97 -6.66 16.85
C ASN A 146 -5.19 -7.36 17.97
N ILE A 147 -4.82 -6.59 19.00
CA ILE A 147 -4.15 -7.09 20.20
C ILE A 147 -5.00 -6.64 21.38
N LYS A 148 -5.67 -7.60 22.03
CA LYS A 148 -6.52 -7.36 23.20
C LYS A 148 -7.58 -6.26 22.96
N ASN A 149 -8.34 -6.39 21.86
CA ASN A 149 -9.40 -5.45 21.44
C ASN A 149 -8.91 -4.06 21.03
N LYS A 150 -7.61 -3.87 20.86
CA LYS A 150 -7.04 -2.63 20.31
C LYS A 150 -6.35 -2.93 18.99
N GLU A 151 -6.61 -2.09 18.00
CA GLU A 151 -5.98 -2.19 16.70
C GLU A 151 -4.60 -1.53 16.68
N TYR A 152 -3.64 -2.21 16.06
CA TYR A 152 -2.27 -1.77 15.86
C TYR A 152 -1.90 -1.93 14.39
N PHE A 153 -1.00 -1.08 13.91
CA PHE A 153 -0.59 -1.05 12.51
C PHE A 153 0.92 -1.28 12.40
N PHE A 154 1.31 -2.14 11.47
CA PHE A 154 2.68 -2.58 11.28
C PHE A 154 3.08 -2.46 9.82
N GLN A 155 4.31 -2.01 9.57
CA GLN A 155 4.92 -2.01 8.25
C GLN A 155 5.08 -3.45 7.70
N SER A 156 5.41 -3.57 6.42
CA SER A 156 5.66 -4.87 5.76
C SER A 156 6.84 -5.65 6.35
N ASN A 157 7.77 -4.96 6.99
CA ASN A 157 8.91 -5.54 7.72
C ASN A 157 8.60 -5.81 9.21
N GLY A 158 7.37 -5.59 9.66
CA GLY A 158 6.91 -5.87 11.02
C GLY A 158 7.05 -4.73 12.03
N LYS A 159 7.62 -3.58 11.66
CA LYS A 159 7.76 -2.44 12.57
C LYS A 159 6.41 -1.83 12.89
N TRP A 160 6.11 -1.66 14.17
CA TRP A 160 4.91 -0.98 14.64
C TRP A 160 4.94 0.52 14.31
N ILE A 161 3.81 1.01 13.82
CA ILE A 161 3.54 2.43 13.58
C ILE A 161 2.58 2.92 14.67
N GLN A 162 3.09 3.80 15.54
CA GLN A 162 2.28 4.39 16.61
C GLN A 162 1.16 5.30 16.10
N SER A 163 1.41 6.02 15.01
CA SER A 163 0.46 6.98 14.44
C SER A 163 0.49 6.93 12.92
N PRO A 164 -0.16 5.93 12.30
CA PRO A 164 -0.27 5.86 10.86
C PRO A 164 -1.02 7.09 10.35
N LYS A 165 -0.58 7.65 9.22
CA LYS A 165 -1.20 8.84 8.63
C LYS A 165 -1.98 8.55 7.36
N TYR A 166 -1.53 7.58 6.58
CA TYR A 166 -2.05 7.34 5.23
C TYR A 166 -2.39 5.88 5.01
N PHE A 167 -3.46 5.66 4.25
CA PHE A 167 -3.85 4.36 3.75
C PHE A 167 -4.11 4.44 2.25
N LYS A 168 -3.90 3.32 1.56
CA LYS A 168 -4.12 3.16 0.13
C LYS A 168 -5.34 2.28 -0.11
N VAL A 169 -6.20 2.72 -1.02
CA VAL A 169 -7.40 1.97 -1.42
C VAL A 169 -7.00 0.75 -2.26
N LYS A 170 -7.46 -0.44 -1.84
CA LYS A 170 -7.16 -1.72 -2.49
C LYS A 170 -8.12 -2.14 -3.62
N PRO A 171 -9.45 -2.07 -3.48
CA PRO A 171 -10.36 -2.50 -4.55
C PRO A 171 -10.42 -1.46 -5.68
N ILE A 172 -10.92 -1.86 -6.85
CA ILE A 172 -11.13 -0.97 -8.03
C ILE A 172 -11.89 0.30 -7.62
N THR A 173 -12.94 0.13 -6.82
CA THR A 173 -13.67 1.22 -6.17
C THR A 173 -13.96 0.86 -4.71
N ALA A 174 -13.89 1.86 -3.82
CA ALA A 174 -14.28 1.73 -2.42
C ALA A 174 -15.18 2.89 -2.00
N TYR A 175 -16.18 2.61 -1.17
CA TYR A 175 -17.13 3.61 -0.68
C TYR A 175 -16.62 4.33 0.57
N ILE A 176 -17.01 5.60 0.69
CA ILE A 176 -16.83 6.41 1.89
C ILE A 176 -18.21 6.60 2.52
N TYR A 177 -18.32 6.25 3.79
CA TYR A 177 -19.58 6.24 4.53
C TYR A 177 -19.65 7.38 5.55
N SER A 178 -20.87 7.82 5.86
CA SER A 178 -21.16 8.65 7.02
C SER A 178 -21.01 7.84 8.32
N GLU A 179 -21.15 8.52 9.47
CA GLU A 179 -21.19 7.83 10.75
C GLU A 179 -22.42 6.91 10.91
N SER A 180 -23.57 7.30 10.33
CA SER A 180 -24.79 6.47 10.27
C SER A 180 -24.66 5.28 9.33
N GLY A 181 -23.65 5.27 8.47
CA GLY A 181 -23.38 4.19 7.52
C GLY A 181 -23.92 4.43 6.11
N ASP A 182 -24.47 5.60 5.83
CA ASP A 182 -24.92 6.01 4.50
C ASP A 182 -23.71 6.23 3.58
N ILE A 183 -23.85 5.90 2.29
CA ILE A 183 -22.79 6.16 1.30
C ILE A 183 -22.73 7.66 0.99
N LEU A 184 -21.59 8.28 1.27
CA LEU A 184 -21.31 9.68 0.92
C LEU A 184 -20.75 9.81 -0.49
N SER A 185 -19.75 8.98 -0.83
CA SER A 185 -19.07 8.96 -2.12
C SER A 185 -18.31 7.63 -2.33
N TYR A 186 -17.51 7.55 -3.38
CA TYR A 186 -16.64 6.43 -3.71
C TYR A 186 -15.33 6.93 -4.34
N VAL A 187 -14.24 6.17 -4.15
CA VAL A 187 -12.90 6.48 -4.65
C VAL A 187 -12.26 5.29 -5.36
N ASN A 188 -11.36 5.54 -6.31
CA ASN A 188 -10.71 4.48 -7.09
C ASN A 188 -9.51 3.84 -6.37
N GLN A 189 -9.15 2.64 -6.81
CA GLN A 189 -7.95 1.92 -6.41
C GLN A 189 -6.71 2.82 -6.45
N GLY A 190 -5.85 2.66 -5.44
CA GLY A 190 -4.59 3.39 -5.33
C GLY A 190 -4.72 4.79 -4.76
N SER A 191 -5.94 5.32 -4.59
CA SER A 191 -6.16 6.58 -3.88
C SER A 191 -5.54 6.52 -2.48
N ILE A 192 -4.84 7.59 -2.10
CA ILE A 192 -4.26 7.75 -0.77
C ILE A 192 -5.23 8.58 0.08
N VAL A 193 -5.71 7.98 1.17
CA VAL A 193 -6.58 8.64 2.15
C VAL A 193 -5.80 8.99 3.40
N THR A 194 -6.11 10.12 4.03
CA THR A 194 -5.54 10.48 5.33
C THR A 194 -6.37 9.83 6.43
N TYR A 195 -5.73 9.18 7.40
CA TYR A 195 -6.38 8.54 8.55
C TYR A 195 -6.46 9.47 9.76
N ASP A 196 -7.60 9.47 10.43
CA ASP A 196 -7.82 10.14 11.70
C ASP A 196 -7.99 9.10 12.82
N GLY A 197 -6.88 8.73 13.46
CA GLY A 197 -6.87 7.75 14.54
C GLY A 197 -7.56 8.19 15.84
N SER A 198 -8.05 9.43 15.92
CA SER A 198 -8.87 9.88 17.05
C SER A 198 -10.32 9.39 16.97
N LYS A 199 -10.74 8.86 15.82
CA LYS A 199 -12.11 8.42 15.56
C LYS A 199 -12.11 6.97 15.06
N SER A 200 -12.94 6.12 15.66
CA SER A 200 -13.14 4.74 15.20
C SER A 200 -14.63 4.37 15.22
N LYS A 201 -15.04 3.52 14.29
CA LYS A 201 -16.43 3.03 14.20
C LYS A 201 -16.46 1.58 13.73
N GLY A 202 -16.49 0.64 14.67
CA GLY A 202 -16.48 -0.79 14.36
C GLY A 202 -15.27 -1.17 13.49
N SER A 203 -15.50 -1.85 12.37
CA SER A 203 -14.47 -2.26 11.40
C SER A 203 -14.14 -1.18 10.35
N ARG A 204 -14.53 0.09 10.58
CA ARG A 204 -14.27 1.19 9.66
C ARG A 204 -13.30 2.20 10.26
N LEU A 205 -12.36 2.64 9.42
CA LEU A 205 -11.38 3.68 9.74
C LEU A 205 -11.93 5.05 9.35
N ALA A 206 -11.77 6.04 10.22
CA ALA A 206 -12.09 7.43 9.91
C ALA A 206 -11.03 8.00 8.97
N VAL A 207 -11.45 8.52 7.82
CA VAL A 207 -10.55 8.99 6.77
C VAL A 207 -10.99 10.31 6.16
N SER A 208 -10.04 11.01 5.54
CA SER A 208 -10.28 12.19 4.72
C SER A 208 -9.61 12.06 3.35
N ILE A 209 -10.30 12.49 2.30
CA ILE A 209 -9.76 12.60 0.94
C ILE A 209 -10.56 13.62 0.12
N SER A 210 -9.85 14.52 -0.58
CA SER A 210 -10.44 15.47 -1.52
C SER A 210 -11.64 16.23 -0.93
N GLY A 211 -11.45 16.80 0.26
CA GLY A 211 -12.42 17.58 1.02
C GLY A 211 -13.44 16.75 1.81
N LEU A 212 -13.65 15.48 1.46
CA LEU A 212 -14.60 14.61 2.16
C LEU A 212 -13.96 13.98 3.38
N SER A 213 -14.67 14.01 4.51
CA SER A 213 -14.36 13.20 5.69
C SER A 213 -15.49 12.20 5.94
N GLY A 214 -15.12 10.97 6.28
CA GLY A 214 -16.06 9.88 6.51
C GLY A 214 -15.36 8.63 7.00
N TYR A 215 -15.92 7.47 6.72
CA TYR A 215 -15.44 6.17 7.18
C TYR A 215 -15.28 5.21 6.00
N MET A 216 -14.21 4.43 5.96
CA MET A 216 -14.01 3.37 4.97
C MET A 216 -13.79 2.02 5.67
N ASN A 217 -14.22 0.91 5.04
CA ASN A 217 -13.97 -0.40 5.62
C ASN A 217 -12.46 -0.65 5.66
N GLN A 218 -11.97 -1.12 6.80
CA GLN A 218 -10.55 -1.44 6.97
C GLN A 218 -10.08 -2.51 5.98
N SER A 219 -10.95 -3.46 5.62
CA SER A 219 -10.68 -4.47 4.59
C SER A 219 -10.35 -3.89 3.22
N ASP A 220 -10.75 -2.65 2.94
CA ASP A 220 -10.57 -1.97 1.66
C ASP A 220 -9.28 -1.15 1.63
N LEU A 221 -8.56 -1.09 2.75
CA LEU A 221 -7.39 -0.25 2.95
C LEU A 221 -6.12 -1.08 3.18
N ALA A 222 -5.00 -0.54 2.71
CA ALA A 222 -3.65 -1.00 3.01
C ALA A 222 -2.88 0.14 3.69
N LEU A 223 -2.12 -0.17 4.73
CA LEU A 223 -1.25 0.81 5.39
C LEU A 223 -0.19 1.30 4.40
N VAL A 224 0.03 2.61 4.38
CA VAL A 224 1.05 3.22 3.52
C VAL A 224 2.35 3.39 4.31
N ASP A 225 3.45 2.95 3.72
CA ASP A 225 4.79 3.27 4.21
C ASP A 225 5.30 4.56 3.55
N GLU A 226 5.35 5.63 4.34
CA GLU A 226 5.74 6.97 3.88
C GLU A 226 7.17 7.01 3.30
N GLY A 227 8.02 6.04 3.61
CA GLY A 227 9.39 5.94 3.07
C GLY A 227 9.47 5.38 1.65
N SER A 228 8.45 4.66 1.18
CA SER A 228 8.50 3.91 -0.09
C SER A 228 7.34 4.22 -1.05
N GLU A 229 6.21 4.74 -0.56
CA GLU A 229 5.06 5.06 -1.38
C GLU A 229 5.01 6.56 -1.74
N PHE A 230 4.54 6.87 -2.95
CA PHE A 230 4.28 8.25 -3.33
C PHE A 230 3.02 8.77 -2.64
N ILE A 231 3.16 9.84 -1.86
CA ILE A 231 2.03 10.56 -1.25
C ILE A 231 1.70 11.78 -2.11
N PRO A 232 0.46 11.92 -2.62
CA PRO A 232 0.03 13.12 -3.32
C PRO A 232 0.25 14.37 -2.47
N HIS A 233 0.83 15.39 -3.09
CA HIS A 233 1.25 16.62 -2.44
C HIS A 233 1.27 17.77 -3.43
N TYR A 234 1.44 18.98 -2.95
CA TYR A 234 1.46 20.18 -3.77
C TYR A 234 2.85 20.80 -3.78
N THR A 235 3.27 21.29 -4.93
CA THR A 235 4.56 21.99 -5.11
C THR A 235 4.38 23.24 -5.98
N THR A 236 5.34 24.17 -5.92
CA THR A 236 5.33 25.37 -6.76
C THR A 236 6.62 25.51 -7.56
N ASP A 237 6.50 25.97 -8.80
CA ASP A 237 7.62 26.35 -9.67
C ASP A 237 7.95 27.86 -9.60
N GLY A 238 7.29 28.60 -8.70
CA GLY A 238 7.40 30.06 -8.60
C GLY A 238 6.45 30.85 -9.51
N ARG A 239 5.69 30.17 -10.37
CA ARG A 239 4.63 30.77 -11.21
C ARG A 239 3.26 30.22 -10.87
N PHE A 240 3.18 28.91 -10.64
CA PHE A 240 1.96 28.21 -10.29
C PHE A 240 2.19 27.24 -9.13
N LEU A 241 1.08 26.88 -8.48
CA LEU A 241 0.96 25.73 -7.60
C LEU A 241 0.42 24.55 -8.40
N TYR A 242 1.02 23.39 -8.20
CA TYR A 242 0.66 22.13 -8.83
C TYR A 242 0.26 21.12 -7.75
N HIS A 243 -0.72 20.29 -8.07
CA HIS A 243 -0.99 19.05 -7.35
C HIS A 243 -0.23 17.92 -8.05
N GLU A 244 0.73 17.33 -7.36
CA GLU A 244 1.49 16.16 -7.75
C GLU A 244 0.68 14.91 -7.40
N LEU A 245 0.02 14.29 -8.39
CA LEU A 245 -0.86 13.14 -8.20
C LEU A 245 -0.10 11.81 -8.24
N SER A 246 1.02 11.77 -8.95
CA SER A 246 1.92 10.62 -9.06
C SER A 246 3.33 11.11 -9.44
N PRO A 247 4.35 10.24 -9.47
CA PRO A 247 5.68 10.60 -9.99
C PRO A 247 5.68 11.12 -11.45
N TYR A 248 4.60 10.91 -12.19
CA TYR A 248 4.50 11.21 -13.62
C TYR A 248 3.30 12.11 -13.96
N THR A 249 2.56 12.59 -12.97
CA THR A 249 1.33 13.36 -13.21
C THR A 249 1.23 14.51 -12.24
N SER A 250 1.24 15.71 -12.80
CA SER A 250 1.03 16.96 -12.07
C SER A 250 -0.04 17.79 -12.76
N ILE A 251 -0.85 18.50 -11.98
CA ILE A 251 -1.91 19.37 -12.50
C ILE A 251 -1.82 20.76 -11.87
N ARG A 252 -1.94 21.79 -12.70
CA ARG A 252 -1.96 23.19 -12.23
C ARG A 252 -3.27 23.47 -11.50
N VAL A 253 -3.19 24.03 -10.29
CA VAL A 253 -4.37 24.30 -9.44
C VAL A 253 -4.55 25.77 -9.04
N ALA A 254 -3.46 26.54 -8.96
CA ALA A 254 -3.53 27.97 -8.62
C ALA A 254 -2.27 28.74 -9.07
N PRO A 255 -2.31 30.09 -9.15
CA PRO A 255 -1.12 30.91 -9.24
C PRO A 255 -0.23 30.80 -7.99
N HIS A 256 1.07 31.01 -8.17
CA HIS A 256 2.03 31.13 -7.07
C HIS A 256 1.76 32.40 -6.24
N THR A 257 2.03 32.32 -4.93
CA THR A 257 2.07 33.48 -4.02
C THR A 257 3.36 33.45 -3.20
N SER A 258 3.75 34.61 -2.65
CA SER A 258 4.95 34.73 -1.81
C SER A 258 4.92 33.88 -0.52
N ALA A 259 3.75 33.35 -0.12
CA ALA A 259 3.62 32.41 0.98
C ALA A 259 4.14 31.00 0.63
N MET A 260 4.29 30.68 -0.65
CA MET A 260 4.73 29.38 -1.15
C MET A 260 6.24 29.36 -1.39
N LYS A 261 6.90 28.27 -1.01
CA LYS A 261 8.35 28.08 -1.17
C LYS A 261 8.62 27.02 -2.23
N ILE A 262 9.43 27.36 -3.22
CA ILE A 262 9.89 26.41 -4.26
C ILE A 262 10.63 25.25 -3.58
N GLY A 263 10.34 24.02 -4.02
CA GLY A 263 10.93 22.79 -3.48
C GLY A 263 10.31 22.29 -2.17
N LYS A 264 9.44 23.06 -1.50
CA LYS A 264 8.68 22.58 -0.33
C LYS A 264 7.46 21.77 -0.81
N LYS A 265 7.27 20.58 -0.22
CA LYS A 265 6.05 19.78 -0.36
C LYS A 265 4.99 20.29 0.62
N TYR A 266 3.79 20.52 0.11
CA TYR A 266 2.63 20.92 0.90
C TYR A 266 1.56 19.82 0.86
N TYR A 267 0.85 19.61 1.95
CA TYR A 267 -0.21 18.61 2.05
C TYR A 267 -1.50 19.32 2.46
N SER A 268 -2.61 18.92 1.85
CA SER A 268 -3.94 19.42 2.18
C SER A 268 -4.96 18.30 2.03
N LYS A 269 -5.96 18.29 2.92
CA LYS A 269 -7.07 17.33 2.87
C LYS A 269 -8.13 17.72 1.84
N ASP A 270 -8.23 19.01 1.50
CA ASP A 270 -9.27 19.57 0.64
C ASP A 270 -8.75 20.25 -0.64
N GLY A 271 -7.44 20.50 -0.72
CA GLY A 271 -6.80 21.17 -1.85
C GLY A 271 -6.93 22.69 -1.84
N GLU A 272 -7.53 23.28 -0.80
CA GLU A 272 -7.70 24.73 -0.65
C GLU A 272 -6.94 25.28 0.56
N HIS A 273 -6.99 24.58 1.70
CA HIS A 273 -6.39 25.01 2.96
C HIS A 273 -5.07 24.30 3.20
N PHE A 274 -3.99 25.08 3.33
CA PHE A 274 -2.64 24.60 3.56
C PHE A 274 -2.06 25.21 4.84
N ASP A 275 -0.98 24.61 5.33
CA ASP A 275 -0.17 25.20 6.39
C ASP A 275 0.47 26.52 5.90
N GLY A 276 -0.11 27.64 6.35
CA GLY A 276 0.38 29.00 6.09
C GLY A 276 -0.28 29.76 4.93
N PHE A 277 -1.17 29.14 4.15
CA PHE A 277 -1.93 29.84 3.10
C PHE A 277 -3.20 29.11 2.69
N THR A 278 -4.10 29.83 2.03
CA THR A 278 -5.28 29.29 1.37
C THR A 278 -5.25 29.65 -0.11
N ILE A 279 -5.64 28.74 -0.98
CA ILE A 279 -5.87 29.02 -2.39
C ILE A 279 -7.36 28.95 -2.70
N LYS A 280 -7.76 29.60 -3.79
CA LYS A 280 -9.06 29.36 -4.43
C LYS A 280 -8.82 28.96 -5.86
N ASN A 281 -9.17 27.73 -6.20
CA ASN A 281 -9.08 27.26 -7.57
C ASN A 281 -10.19 27.93 -8.40
N ARG A 282 -9.78 28.70 -9.41
CA ARG A 282 -10.67 29.57 -10.22
C ARG A 282 -11.85 28.83 -10.85
N PHE A 283 -11.66 27.56 -11.25
CA PHE A 283 -12.68 26.81 -12.00
C PHE A 283 -13.28 25.65 -11.21
N LEU A 284 -12.61 25.15 -10.16
CA LEU A 284 -13.08 23.99 -9.40
C LEU A 284 -14.47 24.20 -8.77
N PHE A 285 -14.73 25.41 -8.27
CA PHE A 285 -16.00 25.78 -7.63
C PHE A 285 -16.79 26.82 -8.43
N LYS A 286 -16.45 27.03 -9.71
CA LYS A 286 -17.23 27.91 -10.60
C LYS A 286 -18.61 27.32 -10.85
N ASN A 287 -19.64 28.15 -10.81
CA ASN A 287 -20.98 27.78 -11.26
C ASN A 287 -20.98 27.53 -12.78
N LEU A 288 -21.19 26.28 -13.17
CA LEU A 288 -21.17 25.80 -14.54
C LEU A 288 -22.44 26.17 -15.34
N THR A 289 -23.41 26.85 -14.73
CA THR A 289 -24.53 27.45 -15.45
C THR A 289 -24.19 28.83 -16.01
N GLU A 290 -23.11 29.46 -15.53
CA GLU A 290 -22.64 30.73 -16.06
C GLU A 290 -21.99 30.52 -17.42
N PRO A 291 -22.40 31.25 -18.47
CA PRO A 291 -21.80 31.10 -19.79
C PRO A 291 -20.35 31.58 -19.81
N THR A 292 -19.55 31.04 -20.72
CA THR A 292 -18.18 31.50 -20.98
C THR A 292 -18.18 32.81 -21.78
N ASN A 293 -17.22 33.70 -21.51
CA ASN A 293 -17.01 34.93 -22.28
C ASN A 293 -16.37 34.67 -23.66
N TYR A 294 -15.95 33.43 -23.94
CA TYR A 294 -15.36 33.07 -25.23
C TYR A 294 -16.41 32.87 -26.33
N SER A 295 -16.09 33.35 -27.53
CA SER A 295 -16.86 33.09 -28.75
C SER A 295 -16.57 31.70 -29.34
N ALA A 296 -17.41 31.24 -30.27
CA ALA A 296 -17.18 29.99 -30.99
C ALA A 296 -15.83 29.96 -31.72
N ASP A 297 -15.43 31.08 -32.33
CA ASP A 297 -14.15 31.21 -33.06
C ASP A 297 -12.95 31.15 -32.12
N GLU A 298 -13.08 31.70 -30.91
CA GLU A 298 -12.02 31.63 -29.90
C GLU A 298 -11.85 30.20 -29.38
N LEU A 299 -12.95 29.50 -29.11
CA LEU A 299 -12.91 28.09 -28.72
C LEU A 299 -12.30 27.21 -29.82
N ASN A 300 -12.56 27.51 -31.10
CA ASN A 300 -11.94 26.78 -32.22
C ASN A 300 -10.42 26.89 -32.25
N ARG A 301 -9.86 28.05 -31.88
CA ARG A 301 -8.41 28.30 -31.91
C ARG A 301 -7.63 27.47 -30.89
N VAL A 302 -8.29 26.92 -29.86
CA VAL A 302 -7.63 26.15 -28.80
C VAL A 302 -6.84 24.97 -29.36
N TYR A 303 -7.43 24.21 -30.29
CA TYR A 303 -6.78 23.02 -30.86
C TYR A 303 -5.48 23.37 -31.59
N SER A 304 -5.48 24.45 -32.38
CA SER A 304 -4.25 24.94 -33.02
C SER A 304 -3.25 25.50 -32.01
N MET A 305 -3.70 26.31 -31.05
CA MET A 305 -2.82 26.96 -30.06
C MET A 305 -2.14 25.96 -29.11
N MET A 306 -2.79 24.83 -28.86
CA MET A 306 -2.26 23.74 -28.03
C MET A 306 -1.59 22.65 -28.85
N ASN A 307 -1.44 22.84 -30.17
CA ASN A 307 -0.86 21.88 -31.13
C ASN A 307 -1.52 20.48 -31.05
N ILE A 308 -2.84 20.45 -30.89
CA ILE A 308 -3.63 19.23 -30.84
C ILE A 308 -4.06 18.89 -32.27
N ARG A 309 -3.49 17.81 -32.81
CA ARG A 309 -3.76 17.33 -34.17
C ARG A 309 -4.74 16.15 -34.14
N ASN A 310 -5.44 15.93 -35.25
CA ASN A 310 -6.35 14.80 -35.47
C ASN A 310 -7.47 14.69 -34.42
N SER A 311 -7.89 15.81 -33.84
CA SER A 311 -9.03 15.83 -32.91
C SER A 311 -10.34 15.88 -33.68
N ARG A 312 -11.28 14.99 -33.37
CA ARG A 312 -12.64 15.06 -33.92
C ARG A 312 -13.47 16.20 -33.34
N LEU A 313 -12.99 16.82 -32.26
CA LEU A 313 -13.60 18.00 -31.65
C LEU A 313 -13.10 19.33 -32.27
N ALA A 314 -12.08 19.29 -33.15
CA ALA A 314 -11.60 20.47 -33.83
C ALA A 314 -12.71 21.11 -34.70
N GLY A 315 -12.82 22.43 -34.66
CA GLY A 315 -13.84 23.19 -35.39
C GLY A 315 -15.25 23.15 -34.78
N LYS A 316 -15.43 22.56 -33.58
CA LYS A 316 -16.75 22.39 -32.95
C LYS A 316 -17.14 23.50 -31.97
N GLY A 317 -16.44 24.63 -31.96
CA GLY A 317 -16.73 25.76 -31.07
C GLY A 317 -18.16 26.26 -31.16
N ALA A 318 -18.75 26.30 -32.36
CA ALA A 318 -20.15 26.69 -32.54
C ALA A 318 -21.13 25.72 -31.86
N ILE A 319 -20.83 24.42 -31.90
CA ILE A 319 -21.66 23.39 -31.26
C ILE A 319 -21.56 23.46 -29.73
N PHE A 320 -20.37 23.73 -29.18
CA PHE A 320 -20.22 23.97 -27.75
C PHE A 320 -21.00 25.20 -27.28
N LYS A 321 -21.01 26.30 -28.05
CA LYS A 321 -21.82 27.49 -27.74
C LYS A 321 -23.32 27.23 -27.89
N GLU A 322 -23.74 26.43 -28.86
CA GLU A 322 -25.13 26.01 -28.97
C GLU A 322 -25.55 25.13 -27.78
N ALA A 323 -24.70 24.20 -27.36
CA ALA A 323 -24.93 23.38 -26.17
C ALA A 323 -25.09 24.24 -24.90
N GLU A 324 -24.23 25.25 -24.74
CA GLU A 324 -24.30 26.20 -23.64
C GLU A 324 -25.61 27.01 -23.65
N LYS A 325 -25.97 27.57 -24.81
CA LYS A 325 -27.22 28.32 -24.96
C LYS A 325 -28.45 27.46 -24.69
N ARG A 326 -28.45 26.22 -25.18
CA ARG A 326 -29.62 25.34 -25.15
C ARG A 326 -29.84 24.67 -23.80
N TYR A 327 -28.76 24.31 -23.10
CA TYR A 327 -28.84 23.53 -21.86
C TYR A 327 -28.33 24.31 -20.64
N GLY A 328 -27.84 25.53 -20.80
CA GLY A 328 -27.31 26.34 -19.71
C GLY A 328 -26.12 25.65 -19.04
N VAL A 329 -25.18 25.15 -19.85
CA VAL A 329 -23.96 24.46 -19.39
C VAL A 329 -22.74 25.12 -20.03
N ASN A 330 -21.85 25.67 -19.22
CA ASN A 330 -20.70 26.46 -19.65
C ASN A 330 -19.88 25.74 -20.75
N ALA A 331 -19.68 26.41 -21.89
CA ALA A 331 -19.04 25.83 -23.07
C ALA A 331 -17.55 25.54 -22.86
N LEU A 332 -16.84 26.39 -22.10
CA LEU A 332 -15.45 26.15 -21.75
C LEU A 332 -15.29 24.87 -20.89
N TYR A 333 -16.21 24.66 -19.96
CA TYR A 333 -16.30 23.42 -19.18
C TYR A 333 -16.60 22.22 -20.07
N LEU A 334 -17.59 22.28 -20.96
CA LEU A 334 -17.91 21.17 -21.87
C LEU A 334 -16.70 20.80 -22.74
N MET A 335 -15.95 21.80 -23.19
CA MET A 335 -14.72 21.59 -23.95
C MET A 335 -13.61 20.94 -23.10
N ALA A 336 -13.40 21.40 -21.87
CA ALA A 336 -12.39 20.84 -20.97
C ALA A 336 -12.74 19.41 -20.52
N HIS A 337 -14.01 19.16 -20.23
CA HIS A 337 -14.53 17.86 -19.85
C HIS A 337 -14.39 16.86 -21.00
N SER A 338 -14.85 17.22 -22.20
CA SER A 338 -14.66 16.35 -23.37
C SER A 338 -13.18 16.12 -23.68
N ALA A 339 -12.33 17.12 -23.52
CA ALA A 339 -10.89 16.97 -23.69
C ALA A 339 -10.28 15.92 -22.75
N LEU A 340 -10.70 15.90 -21.47
CA LEU A 340 -10.23 14.91 -20.50
C LEU A 340 -10.68 13.49 -20.89
N GLU A 341 -11.98 13.29 -21.09
CA GLU A 341 -12.60 11.96 -21.24
C GLU A 341 -12.30 11.31 -22.61
N SER A 342 -11.89 12.10 -23.60
CA SER A 342 -11.61 11.61 -24.96
C SER A 342 -10.18 11.80 -25.42
N ALA A 343 -9.26 12.11 -24.52
CA ALA A 343 -7.87 12.46 -24.85
C ALA A 343 -7.80 13.55 -25.94
N TRP A 344 -8.58 14.61 -25.78
CA TRP A 344 -8.80 15.68 -26.77
C TRP A 344 -9.43 15.20 -28.07
N GLY A 345 -10.43 14.32 -27.99
CA GLY A 345 -11.19 13.83 -29.15
C GLY A 345 -10.45 12.82 -30.01
N ARG A 346 -9.51 12.08 -29.41
CA ARG A 346 -8.63 11.10 -30.10
C ARG A 346 -8.77 9.67 -29.57
N SER A 347 -9.48 9.46 -28.46
CA SER A 347 -9.68 8.12 -27.91
C SER A 347 -10.47 7.22 -28.87
N GLN A 348 -10.28 5.90 -28.75
CA GLN A 348 -10.99 4.94 -29.58
C GLN A 348 -12.51 5.06 -29.45
N ILE A 349 -13.03 5.20 -28.21
CA ILE A 349 -14.46 5.40 -27.95
C ILE A 349 -14.97 6.68 -28.63
N ALA A 350 -14.20 7.76 -28.58
CA ALA A 350 -14.56 9.00 -29.25
C ALA A 350 -14.60 8.86 -30.79
N ASN A 351 -13.67 8.09 -31.37
CA ASN A 351 -13.63 7.80 -32.80
C ASN A 351 -14.79 6.89 -33.23
N ASP A 352 -15.03 5.79 -32.52
CA ASP A 352 -15.96 4.75 -32.95
C ASP A 352 -17.42 5.06 -32.58
N LYS A 353 -17.62 5.74 -31.44
CA LYS A 353 -18.93 5.94 -30.82
C LYS A 353 -19.39 7.40 -30.76
N ASN A 354 -18.56 8.35 -31.19
CA ASN A 354 -18.83 9.79 -31.04
C ASN A 354 -19.14 10.19 -29.58
N ASN A 355 -18.58 9.46 -28.61
CA ASN A 355 -18.80 9.70 -27.19
C ASN A 355 -17.55 10.31 -26.58
N PHE A 356 -17.60 11.63 -26.40
CA PHE A 356 -16.45 12.42 -25.99
C PHE A 356 -16.40 12.69 -24.48
N PHE A 357 -17.42 12.27 -23.73
CA PHE A 357 -17.63 12.59 -22.32
C PHE A 357 -17.76 11.33 -21.46
N GLY A 358 -17.37 10.15 -21.98
CA GLY A 358 -17.42 8.90 -21.23
C GLY A 358 -18.83 8.48 -20.78
N ILE A 359 -19.90 8.93 -21.45
CA ILE A 359 -21.27 8.67 -20.98
C ILE A 359 -21.58 7.18 -21.07
N ALA A 360 -21.93 6.59 -19.92
CA ALA A 360 -22.13 5.15 -19.71
C ALA A 360 -20.88 4.28 -19.97
N ALA A 361 -19.66 4.82 -19.90
CA ALA A 361 -18.42 4.03 -19.99
C ALA A 361 -18.00 3.54 -18.59
N TYR A 362 -18.56 2.43 -18.12
CA TYR A 362 -18.26 1.88 -16.79
C TYR A 362 -16.86 1.24 -16.72
N ASP A 363 -16.17 1.37 -15.59
CA ASP A 363 -14.79 0.87 -15.37
C ASP A 363 -14.60 -0.63 -15.75
N THR A 364 -15.63 -1.45 -15.60
CA THR A 364 -15.58 -2.90 -15.87
C THR A 364 -15.76 -3.27 -17.35
N SER A 365 -16.31 -2.37 -18.16
CA SER A 365 -16.61 -2.60 -19.59
C SER A 365 -16.71 -1.28 -20.37
N PRO A 366 -15.65 -0.44 -20.34
CA PRO A 366 -15.76 0.96 -20.74
C PRO A 366 -16.08 1.11 -22.24
N TYR A 367 -15.50 0.26 -23.10
CA TYR A 367 -15.79 0.29 -24.53
C TYR A 367 -17.22 -0.18 -24.80
N ASP A 368 -17.62 -1.35 -24.31
CA ASP A 368 -18.90 -1.97 -24.64
C ASP A 368 -20.09 -1.17 -24.11
N SER A 369 -20.00 -0.69 -22.87
CA SER A 369 -21.07 0.06 -22.21
C SER A 369 -21.24 1.48 -22.74
N ALA A 370 -20.19 2.09 -23.31
CA ALA A 370 -20.25 3.48 -23.74
C ALA A 370 -21.39 3.72 -24.76
N LYS A 371 -22.17 4.76 -24.50
CA LYS A 371 -23.24 5.21 -25.41
C LYS A 371 -22.65 5.59 -26.77
N LYS A 372 -23.33 5.22 -27.86
CA LYS A 372 -23.02 5.67 -29.22
C LYS A 372 -23.93 6.81 -29.64
N PHE A 373 -23.37 7.81 -30.31
CA PHE A 373 -24.09 8.92 -30.93
C PHE A 373 -23.89 8.89 -32.45
N ASP A 374 -24.83 9.44 -33.22
CA ASP A 374 -24.79 9.38 -34.69
C ASP A 374 -23.61 10.17 -35.26
N ASP A 375 -23.32 11.32 -34.66
CA ASP A 375 -22.25 12.23 -35.07
C ASP A 375 -21.66 12.98 -33.87
N VAL A 376 -20.59 13.74 -34.13
CA VAL A 376 -19.86 14.51 -33.10
C VAL A 376 -20.76 15.57 -32.46
N ASP A 377 -21.60 16.23 -33.25
CA ASP A 377 -22.39 17.38 -32.81
C ASP A 377 -23.50 16.92 -31.86
N LYS A 378 -24.21 15.84 -32.22
CA LYS A 378 -25.17 15.16 -31.35
C LYS A 378 -24.51 14.58 -30.11
N GLY A 379 -23.26 14.13 -30.19
CA GLY A 379 -22.46 13.72 -29.05
C GLY A 379 -22.28 14.86 -28.03
N ILE A 380 -21.87 16.04 -28.50
CA ILE A 380 -21.68 17.23 -27.65
C ILE A 380 -23.02 17.71 -27.06
N LEU A 381 -24.04 17.89 -27.88
CA LEU A 381 -25.36 18.36 -27.44
C LEU A 381 -26.02 17.36 -26.48
N GLY A 382 -25.94 16.07 -26.79
CA GLY A 382 -26.47 15.00 -25.94
C GLY A 382 -25.76 14.91 -24.60
N ALA A 383 -24.44 15.14 -24.57
CA ALA A 383 -23.68 15.19 -23.33
C ALA A 383 -24.05 16.40 -22.47
N ALA A 384 -24.16 17.58 -23.06
CA ALA A 384 -24.57 18.78 -22.34
C ALA A 384 -25.97 18.62 -21.72
N LYS A 385 -26.93 18.07 -22.48
CA LYS A 385 -28.26 17.71 -21.97
C LYS A 385 -28.17 16.75 -20.78
N TRP A 386 -27.39 15.68 -20.92
CA TRP A 386 -27.25 14.67 -19.87
C TRP A 386 -26.61 15.23 -18.60
N ILE A 387 -25.56 16.05 -18.73
CA ILE A 387 -24.92 16.74 -17.60
C ILE A 387 -25.92 17.66 -16.90
N ARG A 388 -26.70 18.43 -17.67
CA ARG A 388 -27.72 19.32 -17.16
C ARG A 388 -28.74 18.57 -16.28
N GLU A 389 -29.34 17.53 -16.83
CA GLU A 389 -30.43 16.78 -16.19
C GLU A 389 -29.98 15.90 -15.00
N ASN A 390 -28.74 15.38 -15.05
CA ASN A 390 -28.28 14.39 -14.07
C ASN A 390 -27.39 14.97 -12.97
N TYR A 391 -26.88 16.19 -13.14
CA TYR A 391 -26.00 16.83 -12.17
C TYR A 391 -26.48 18.23 -11.80
N ILE A 392 -26.52 19.15 -12.77
CA ILE A 392 -26.77 20.58 -12.50
C ILE A 392 -28.17 20.78 -11.91
N ASP A 393 -29.21 20.24 -12.55
CA ASP A 393 -30.60 20.34 -12.05
C ASP A 393 -30.82 19.55 -10.74
N ARG A 394 -29.84 18.73 -10.34
CA ARG A 394 -29.81 18.01 -9.07
C ARG A 394 -28.91 18.66 -8.02
N GLY A 395 -28.59 19.95 -8.19
CA GLY A 395 -27.81 20.75 -7.24
C GLY A 395 -26.30 20.52 -7.30
N ARG A 396 -25.78 19.92 -8.37
CA ARG A 396 -24.32 19.73 -8.60
C ARG A 396 -23.87 20.62 -9.75
N ASP A 397 -23.84 21.91 -9.48
CA ASP A 397 -23.62 22.99 -10.45
C ASP A 397 -22.15 23.39 -10.64
N HIS A 398 -21.21 22.72 -9.98
CA HIS A 398 -19.76 22.97 -10.08
C HIS A 398 -18.99 21.65 -10.11
N LEU A 399 -17.73 21.68 -10.56
CA LEU A 399 -16.87 20.49 -10.64
C LEU A 399 -16.70 19.83 -9.27
N GLY A 400 -16.18 20.62 -8.32
CA GLY A 400 -15.99 20.26 -6.93
C GLY A 400 -15.03 19.10 -6.70
N ASN A 401 -15.10 18.56 -5.49
CA ASN A 401 -14.23 17.52 -4.97
C ASN A 401 -15.09 16.36 -4.44
N LYS A 402 -14.57 15.50 -3.55
CA LYS A 402 -15.37 14.40 -3.00
C LYS A 402 -16.42 14.87 -1.99
N ALA A 403 -16.34 16.09 -1.47
CA ALA A 403 -17.34 16.65 -0.56
C ALA A 403 -18.51 17.32 -1.29
N THR A 404 -18.25 18.06 -2.37
CA THR A 404 -19.29 18.85 -3.07
C THR A 404 -19.15 18.79 -4.60
N GLY A 405 -20.20 19.22 -5.30
CA GLY A 405 -20.19 19.32 -6.76
C GLY A 405 -20.40 18.00 -7.49
N MET A 406 -20.00 17.95 -8.76
CA MET A 406 -20.17 16.78 -9.63
C MET A 406 -19.32 15.60 -9.16
N ASN A 407 -18.08 15.86 -8.74
CA ASN A 407 -17.06 14.83 -8.48
C ASN A 407 -17.42 13.84 -7.33
N VAL A 408 -18.32 14.24 -6.42
CA VAL A 408 -18.87 13.31 -5.40
C VAL A 408 -19.49 12.06 -6.02
N ARG A 409 -20.11 12.17 -7.21
CA ARG A 409 -20.83 11.07 -7.87
C ARG A 409 -20.36 10.74 -9.28
N TYR A 410 -19.70 11.69 -9.95
CA TYR A 410 -19.37 11.55 -11.37
C TYR A 410 -18.28 10.51 -11.65
N ALA A 411 -17.15 10.60 -10.94
CA ALA A 411 -15.99 9.75 -11.17
C ALA A 411 -15.54 9.10 -9.86
N SER A 412 -14.89 7.94 -9.93
CA SER A 412 -14.17 7.35 -8.78
C SER A 412 -12.88 8.12 -8.48
N ASP A 413 -12.26 8.76 -9.47
CA ASP A 413 -11.07 9.60 -9.28
C ASP A 413 -11.36 10.79 -8.35
N PRO A 414 -10.72 10.88 -7.17
CA PRO A 414 -10.93 11.97 -6.22
C PRO A 414 -10.53 13.35 -6.77
N TYR A 415 -9.70 13.40 -7.80
CA TYR A 415 -9.16 14.64 -8.37
C TYR A 415 -9.66 14.93 -9.80
N TRP A 416 -10.71 14.23 -10.25
CA TRP A 416 -11.36 14.48 -11.54
C TRP A 416 -11.73 15.96 -11.74
N GLY A 417 -12.31 16.59 -10.71
CA GLY A 417 -12.68 18.00 -10.75
C GLY A 417 -11.47 18.92 -10.93
N GLU A 418 -10.37 18.66 -10.23
CA GLU A 418 -9.14 19.44 -10.39
C GLU A 418 -8.51 19.24 -11.78
N LYS A 419 -8.57 18.03 -12.35
CA LYS A 419 -8.09 17.75 -13.72
C LYS A 419 -8.85 18.58 -14.76
N ILE A 420 -10.18 18.61 -14.70
CA ILE A 420 -10.99 19.44 -15.60
C ILE A 420 -10.70 20.93 -15.37
N ALA A 421 -10.67 21.38 -14.12
CA ALA A 421 -10.36 22.77 -13.77
C ALA A 421 -8.98 23.19 -14.33
N SER A 422 -7.97 22.30 -14.25
CA SER A 422 -6.64 22.53 -14.80
C SER A 422 -6.66 22.68 -16.32
N ILE A 423 -7.45 21.88 -17.04
CA ILE A 423 -7.64 22.04 -18.48
C ILE A 423 -8.32 23.37 -18.79
N MET A 424 -9.36 23.76 -18.04
CA MET A 424 -10.01 25.07 -18.19
C MET A 424 -9.02 26.23 -17.96
N MET A 425 -8.16 26.15 -16.94
CA MET A 425 -7.09 27.14 -16.72
C MET A 425 -6.12 27.22 -17.88
N ASN A 426 -5.72 26.09 -18.45
CA ASN A 426 -4.80 26.05 -19.57
C ASN A 426 -5.42 26.65 -20.83
N ILE A 427 -6.67 26.28 -21.16
CA ILE A 427 -7.41 26.88 -22.28
C ILE A 427 -7.55 28.38 -22.06
N ASN A 428 -8.02 28.79 -20.89
CA ASN A 428 -8.24 30.20 -20.55
C ASN A 428 -6.94 31.02 -20.65
N SER A 429 -5.83 30.49 -20.14
CA SER A 429 -4.52 31.15 -20.24
C SER A 429 -4.04 31.30 -21.69
N ARG A 430 -4.36 30.35 -22.58
CA ARG A 430 -4.01 30.43 -24.00
C ARG A 430 -4.89 31.42 -24.75
N LEU A 431 -6.16 31.54 -24.40
CA LEU A 431 -7.12 32.43 -25.05
C LEU A 431 -7.15 33.86 -24.48
N GLY A 432 -6.26 34.20 -23.54
CA GLY A 432 -6.10 35.57 -23.04
C GLY A 432 -6.80 35.87 -21.72
N GLY A 433 -7.33 34.86 -21.01
CA GLY A 433 -7.75 35.00 -19.61
C GLY A 433 -9.09 35.72 -19.39
N LYS A 434 -10.04 35.58 -20.32
CA LYS A 434 -11.36 36.23 -20.23
C LYS A 434 -12.30 35.64 -19.16
N ASP A 435 -12.07 34.38 -18.77
CA ASP A 435 -12.87 33.65 -17.78
C ASP A 435 -12.10 33.36 -16.51
#